data_AF-A0A937D0A1-F1
#
_entry.id   AF-A0A937D0A1-F1
#
_cell.length_a   1.000
_cell.length_b   1.000
_cell.length_c   1.000
_cell.angle_alpha   90.00
_cell.angle_beta   90.00
_cell.angle_gamma   90.00
#
_symmetry.space_group_name_H-M   'P 1'
#
loop_
_entity.id
_entity.type
_entity.pdbx_description
1 polymer ?
#
loop_
_entity_poly.entity_id
_entity_poly.type
_entity_poly.pdbx_seq_one_letter_code
_entity_poly.pdbx_strand_id
1 'polypeptide(L)'
;MLESVDTPAARFLEEVARGELPPQQDQELRNLQHKYNKHGHHWGMDKNASFRVNAAAYAQTLIDHKNNPDTEVSFGTFRGATPVIHYFNPITGLWLGVFADSTISRLATFMLDDDQVRDLDEKGDVRREREIM
;
A
#
# COMPACT_ATOMS: atom_id res chain seq x y z
N MET A 1 13.60 -13.75 11.62
CA MET A 1 13.02 -13.86 10.27
C MET A 1 11.52 -13.72 10.43
N LEU A 2 10.96 -12.55 10.11
CA LEU A 2 9.52 -12.42 9.96
C LEU A 2 9.17 -13.14 8.65
N GLU A 3 8.51 -14.28 8.75
CA GLU A 3 7.92 -14.96 7.60
C GLU A 3 7.06 -13.93 6.86
N SER A 4 7.22 -13.86 5.54
CA SER A 4 6.35 -13.05 4.70
C SER A 4 4.91 -13.44 5.02
N VAL A 5 4.16 -12.53 5.63
CA VAL A 5 2.74 -12.79 5.90
C VAL A 5 2.07 -12.99 4.53
N ASP A 6 1.75 -14.25 4.21
CA ASP A 6 1.09 -14.67 2.98
C ASP A 6 -0.36 -14.20 2.98
N THR A 7 -0.52 -12.89 2.81
CA THR A 7 -1.82 -12.25 2.72
C THR A 7 -2.34 -12.36 1.29
N PRO A 8 -3.66 -12.44 1.07
CA PRO A 8 -4.25 -12.32 -0.26
C PRO A 8 -3.73 -11.10 -1.03
N ALA A 9 -3.44 -10.00 -0.33
CA ALA A 9 -2.90 -8.80 -0.94
C ALA A 9 -1.47 -8.93 -1.46
N ALA A 10 -0.60 -9.64 -0.74
CA ALA A 10 0.76 -9.92 -1.22
C ALA A 10 0.73 -10.74 -2.51
N ARG A 11 -0.08 -11.83 -2.54
CA ARG A 11 -0.22 -12.69 -3.72
C ARG A 11 -0.78 -11.93 -4.93
N PHE A 12 -1.83 -11.13 -4.72
CA PHE A 12 -2.40 -10.30 -5.77
C PHE A 12 -1.37 -9.31 -6.37
N LEU A 13 -0.56 -8.66 -5.53
CA LEU A 13 0.49 -7.76 -6.03
C LEU A 13 1.52 -8.52 -6.87
N GLU A 14 1.92 -9.72 -6.47
CA GLU A 14 2.87 -10.55 -7.22
C GLU A 14 2.29 -10.97 -8.58
N GLU A 15 1.01 -11.36 -8.65
CA GLU A 15 0.32 -11.67 -9.90
C GLU A 15 0.32 -10.46 -10.86
N VAL A 16 -0.09 -9.29 -10.36
CA VAL A 16 -0.09 -8.04 -11.13
C VAL A 16 1.32 -7.66 -11.59
N ALA A 17 2.33 -7.82 -10.73
CA ALA A 17 3.73 -7.54 -11.06
C ALA A 17 4.28 -8.46 -12.17
N ARG A 18 3.79 -9.72 -12.26
CA ARG A 18 4.06 -10.62 -13.38
C ARG A 18 3.32 -10.25 -14.67
N GLY A 19 2.48 -9.21 -14.65
CA GLY A 19 1.67 -8.79 -15.79
C GLY A 19 0.35 -9.55 -15.91
N GLU A 20 -0.01 -10.36 -14.92
CA GLU A 20 -1.27 -11.10 -14.86
C GLU A 20 -2.37 -10.15 -14.35
N LEU A 21 -2.86 -9.29 -15.23
CA LEU A 21 -3.96 -8.38 -14.88
C LEU A 21 -5.30 -9.12 -14.94
N PRO A 22 -6.02 -9.25 -13.81
CA PRO A 22 -7.37 -9.79 -13.84
C PRO A 22 -8.33 -8.86 -14.62
N PRO A 23 -9.56 -9.32 -14.92
CA PRO A 23 -10.55 -8.48 -15.58
C PRO A 23 -10.79 -7.16 -14.83
N GLN A 24 -11.09 -6.06 -15.53
CA GLN A 24 -11.34 -4.75 -14.88
C GLN A 24 -12.54 -4.74 -13.90
N GLN A 25 -13.41 -5.74 -14.00
CA GLN A 25 -14.53 -5.95 -13.09
C GLN A 25 -14.09 -6.60 -11.77
N ASP A 26 -12.85 -7.04 -11.67
CA ASP A 26 -12.24 -7.49 -10.44
C ASP A 26 -12.13 -6.34 -9.43
N GLN A 27 -12.52 -6.62 -8.18
CA GLN A 27 -12.56 -5.60 -7.13
C GLN A 27 -11.16 -5.22 -6.65
N GLU A 28 -10.21 -6.15 -6.64
CA GLU A 28 -8.84 -5.93 -6.19
C GLU A 28 -8.09 -5.04 -7.18
N LEU A 29 -8.29 -5.28 -8.48
CA LEU A 29 -7.75 -4.42 -9.53
C LEU A 29 -8.30 -3.00 -9.47
N ARG A 30 -9.61 -2.84 -9.24
CA ARG A 30 -10.19 -1.51 -9.03
C ARG A 30 -9.61 -0.80 -7.81
N ASN A 31 -9.37 -1.54 -6.72
CA ASN A 31 -8.76 -0.97 -5.52
C ASN A 31 -7.33 -0.51 -5.82
N LEU A 32 -6.51 -1.34 -6.47
CA LEU A 32 -5.14 -1.00 -6.84
C LEU A 32 -5.09 0.17 -7.82
N GLN A 33 -5.96 0.17 -8.84
CA GLN A 33 -6.10 1.28 -9.79
C GLN A 33 -6.47 2.58 -9.08
N HIS A 34 -7.40 2.54 -8.13
CA HIS A 34 -7.78 3.71 -7.35
C HIS A 34 -6.60 4.26 -6.55
N LYS A 35 -5.76 3.39 -5.96
CA LYS A 35 -4.54 3.82 -5.26
C LYS A 35 -3.48 4.37 -6.21
N TYR A 36 -3.28 3.77 -7.36
CA TYR A 36 -2.39 4.32 -8.40
C TYR A 36 -2.84 5.72 -8.82
N ASN A 37 -4.11 5.88 -9.18
CA ASN A 37 -4.62 7.16 -9.67
C ASN A 37 -4.49 8.27 -8.62
N LYS A 38 -4.67 7.94 -7.33
CA LYS A 38 -4.62 8.92 -6.25
C LYS A 38 -3.20 9.17 -5.74
N HIS A 39 -2.38 8.13 -5.61
CA HIS A 39 -1.11 8.18 -4.88
C HIS A 39 0.09 7.69 -5.67
N GLY A 40 -0.08 7.18 -6.89
CA GLY A 40 1.01 6.61 -7.70
C GLY A 40 2.19 7.57 -7.88
N HIS A 41 1.94 8.88 -7.90
CA HIS A 41 2.99 9.89 -7.97
C HIS A 41 3.89 9.96 -6.73
N HIS A 42 3.39 9.64 -5.53
CA HIS A 42 4.22 9.45 -4.33
C HIS A 42 5.23 8.32 -4.53
N TRP A 43 4.85 7.32 -5.34
CA TRP A 43 5.63 6.13 -5.68
C TRP A 43 6.47 6.31 -6.95
N GLY A 44 6.67 7.56 -7.41
CA GLY A 44 7.44 7.86 -8.61
C GLY A 44 6.74 7.50 -9.94
N MET A 45 5.45 7.13 -9.92
CA MET A 45 4.69 6.89 -11.14
C MET A 45 4.31 8.22 -11.81
N ASP A 46 4.34 8.26 -13.14
CA ASP A 46 3.86 9.43 -13.88
C ASP A 46 2.34 9.61 -13.68
N LYS A 47 1.95 10.77 -13.15
CA LYS A 47 0.55 11.17 -12.91
C LYS A 47 -0.32 11.16 -14.17
N ASN A 48 0.27 11.30 -15.35
CA ASN A 48 -0.44 11.31 -16.62
C ASN A 48 -0.50 9.91 -17.27
N ALA A 49 0.32 8.97 -16.80
CA ALA A 49 0.40 7.66 -17.39
C ALA A 49 -0.75 6.77 -16.89
N SER A 50 -1.33 5.99 -17.80
CA SER A 50 -2.47 5.13 -17.45
C SER A 50 -2.05 4.00 -16.50
N PHE A 51 -2.92 3.68 -15.54
CA PHE A 51 -2.73 2.51 -14.67
C PHE A 51 -2.54 1.23 -15.47
N ARG A 52 -3.31 1.01 -16.54
CA ARG A 52 -3.27 -0.25 -17.30
C ARG A 52 -1.89 -0.56 -17.90
N VAL A 53 -1.13 0.48 -18.27
CA VAL A 53 0.23 0.34 -18.79
C VAL A 53 1.26 0.16 -17.68
N ASN A 54 1.01 0.75 -16.50
CA ASN A 54 1.97 0.80 -15.40
C ASN A 54 1.62 -0.10 -14.21
N ALA A 55 0.54 -0.89 -14.28
CA ALA A 55 0.04 -1.66 -13.17
C ALA A 55 1.10 -2.62 -12.62
N ALA A 56 1.84 -3.29 -13.51
CA ALA A 56 2.94 -4.17 -13.13
C ALA A 56 4.09 -3.41 -12.44
N ALA A 57 4.53 -2.28 -13.01
CA ALA A 57 5.59 -1.46 -12.42
C ALA A 57 5.18 -0.88 -11.06
N TYR A 58 3.93 -0.45 -10.93
CA TYR A 58 3.39 0.05 -9.68
C TYR A 58 3.29 -1.05 -8.62
N ALA A 59 2.77 -2.22 -8.97
CA ALA A 59 2.73 -3.37 -8.07
C ALA A 59 4.14 -3.80 -7.62
N GLN A 60 5.10 -3.84 -8.55
CA GLN A 60 6.50 -4.12 -8.22
C GLN A 60 7.07 -3.08 -7.25
N THR A 61 6.77 -1.80 -7.44
CA THR A 61 7.22 -0.73 -6.54
C THR A 61 6.70 -0.93 -5.11
N LEU A 62 5.44 -1.36 -4.95
CA LEU A 62 4.87 -1.67 -3.63
C LEU A 62 5.51 -2.92 -2.99
N ILE A 63 5.84 -3.94 -3.79
CA ILE A 63 6.56 -5.14 -3.34
C ILE A 63 7.97 -4.77 -2.88
N ASP A 64 8.68 -3.98 -3.67
CA ASP A 64 10.04 -3.53 -3.37
C ASP A 64 10.07 -2.70 -2.08
N HIS A 65 9.09 -1.79 -1.90
CA HIS A 65 8.93 -1.05 -0.66
C HIS A 65 8.73 -1.96 0.55
N LYS A 66 7.83 -2.94 0.45
CA LYS A 66 7.59 -3.91 1.51
C LYS A 66 8.85 -4.71 1.88
N ASN A 67 9.71 -5.02 0.90
CA ASN A 67 10.90 -5.84 1.08
C ASN A 67 12.17 -5.01 1.33
N ASN A 68 12.07 -3.68 1.32
CA ASN A 68 13.20 -2.80 1.58
C ASN A 68 13.67 -2.97 3.03
N PRO A 69 14.99 -3.12 3.29
CA PRO A 69 15.52 -3.29 4.64
C PRO A 69 15.27 -2.09 5.57
N ASP A 70 15.07 -0.90 5.02
CA ASP A 70 14.76 0.33 5.77
C ASP A 70 13.25 0.45 6.03
N THR A 71 12.41 -0.45 5.50
CA THR A 71 10.98 -0.45 5.78
C THR A 71 10.69 -1.20 7.08
N GLU A 72 10.15 -0.46 8.03
CA GLU A 72 9.71 -0.95 9.32
C GLU A 72 8.35 -1.63 9.19
N VAL A 73 8.18 -2.73 9.93
CA VAL A 73 6.95 -3.52 9.95
C VAL A 73 6.35 -3.51 11.35
N SER A 74 5.10 -3.09 11.45
CA SER A 74 4.35 -3.09 12.72
C SER A 74 2.90 -3.51 12.52
N PHE A 75 2.29 -4.05 13.58
CA PHE A 75 0.87 -4.39 13.61
C PHE A 75 0.11 -3.28 14.31
N GLY A 76 -1.06 -2.93 13.78
CA GLY A 76 -1.85 -1.86 14.35
C GLY A 76 -3.21 -1.71 13.68
N THR A 77 -3.68 -0.48 13.59
CA THR A 77 -4.98 -0.14 13.02
C THR A 77 -4.87 0.93 11.93
N PHE A 78 -5.87 0.93 11.05
CA PHE A 78 -6.13 2.03 10.14
C PHE A 78 -7.45 2.66 10.56
N ARG A 79 -7.44 3.98 10.76
CA ARG A 79 -8.59 4.77 11.22
C ARG A 79 -9.16 4.28 12.56
N GLY A 80 -8.28 3.79 13.44
CA GLY A 80 -8.60 3.38 14.81
C GLY A 80 -9.47 2.14 14.96
N ALA A 81 -9.77 1.42 13.87
CA ALA A 81 -10.71 0.29 13.92
C ALA A 81 -10.33 -0.89 13.05
N THR A 82 -9.74 -0.67 11.86
CA THR A 82 -9.48 -1.77 10.93
C THR A 82 -8.07 -2.32 11.15
N PRO A 83 -7.90 -3.61 11.51
CA PRO A 83 -6.58 -4.20 11.70
C PRO A 83 -5.75 -4.15 10.43
N VAL A 84 -4.48 -3.74 10.54
CA VAL A 84 -3.58 -3.58 9.41
C VAL A 84 -2.15 -3.93 9.81
N ILE A 85 -1.39 -4.44 8.84
CA ILE A 85 0.07 -4.54 8.90
C ILE A 85 0.62 -3.30 8.21
N HIS A 86 1.37 -2.50 8.95
CA HIS A 86 2.02 -1.30 8.46
C HIS A 86 3.40 -1.67 7.90
N TYR A 87 3.70 -1.17 6.71
CA TYR A 87 5.03 -1.17 6.09
C TYR A 87 5.42 0.29 5.86
N PHE A 88 6.15 0.87 6.80
CA PHE A 88 6.53 2.28 6.78
C PHE A 88 8.03 2.42 6.54
N ASN A 89 8.42 3.29 5.60
CA ASN A 89 9.82 3.62 5.42
C ASN A 89 10.07 5.04 5.95
N PRO A 90 10.82 5.21 7.06
CA PRO A 90 11.04 6.52 7.68
C PRO A 90 11.96 7.42 6.85
N ILE A 91 12.72 6.88 5.89
CA ILE A 91 13.60 7.66 5.00
C ILE A 91 12.78 8.37 3.93
N THR A 92 11.79 7.68 3.35
CA THR A 92 10.96 8.22 2.25
C THR A 92 9.62 8.78 2.71
N GLY A 93 9.19 8.47 3.93
CA GLY A 93 7.86 8.78 4.44
C GLY A 93 6.73 7.95 3.80
N LEU A 94 7.07 6.99 2.93
CA LEU A 94 6.10 6.16 2.24
C LEU A 94 5.53 5.08 3.16
N TRP A 95 4.22 4.90 3.10
CA TRP A 95 3.50 3.91 3.87
C TRP A 95 2.64 3.02 2.98
N LEU A 96 2.68 1.72 3.28
CA LEU A 96 1.81 0.69 2.73
C LEU A 96 1.14 -0.05 3.89
N GLY A 97 -0.19 0.00 3.94
CA GLY A 97 -1.01 -0.79 4.85
C GLY A 97 -1.61 -1.99 4.14
N VAL A 98 -1.37 -3.18 4.66
CA VAL A 98 -1.96 -4.44 4.20
C VAL A 98 -2.96 -4.93 5.24
N PHE A 99 -4.23 -5.06 4.85
CA PHE A 99 -5.30 -5.40 5.78
C PHE A 99 -5.37 -6.90 5.98
N ALA A 100 -5.31 -7.33 7.25
CA ALA A 100 -5.24 -8.75 7.61
C ALA A 100 -6.61 -9.46 7.63
N ASP A 101 -7.70 -8.69 7.62
CA ASP A 101 -9.06 -9.18 7.91
C ASP A 101 -9.90 -9.52 6.66
N SER A 102 -9.39 -9.33 5.45
CA SER A 102 -10.22 -9.38 4.25
C SER A 102 -9.98 -10.63 3.40
N THR A 103 -11.11 -11.24 2.97
CA THR A 103 -11.16 -12.29 1.93
C THR A 103 -10.76 -11.79 0.55
N ILE A 104 -10.60 -10.48 0.39
CA ILE A 104 -10.11 -9.78 -0.80
C ILE A 104 -8.82 -9.04 -0.44
N SER A 105 -7.91 -8.88 -1.40
CA SER A 105 -6.76 -7.97 -1.31
C SER A 105 -7.24 -6.54 -1.03
N ARG A 106 -7.03 -6.08 0.20
CA ARG A 106 -7.20 -4.68 0.58
C ARG A 106 -5.85 -4.13 0.97
N LEU A 107 -5.53 -3.00 0.38
CA LEU A 107 -4.38 -2.20 0.73
C LEU A 107 -4.73 -0.71 0.76
N ALA A 108 -3.94 0.03 1.51
CA ALA A 108 -3.92 1.48 1.51
C ALA A 108 -2.46 1.91 1.39
N THR A 109 -2.22 3.01 0.68
CA THR A 109 -0.85 3.41 0.42
C THR A 109 -0.80 4.89 0.06
N PHE A 110 0.10 5.63 0.71
CA PHE A 110 0.35 7.06 0.52
C PHE A 110 1.60 7.47 1.32
N MET A 111 2.05 8.71 1.15
CA MET A 111 3.10 9.32 1.97
C MET A 111 2.48 9.89 3.24
N LEU A 112 3.01 9.57 4.41
CA LEU A 112 2.47 10.06 5.69
C LEU A 112 2.89 11.50 5.96
N ASP A 113 1.99 12.29 6.55
CA ASP A 113 2.33 13.56 7.18
C ASP A 113 2.95 13.35 8.59
N ASP A 114 3.63 14.37 9.13
CA ASP A 114 4.35 14.26 10.42
C ASP A 114 3.45 13.81 11.59
N ASP A 115 2.19 14.23 11.60
CA ASP A 115 1.23 13.82 12.62
C ASP A 115 0.83 12.35 12.46
N GLN A 116 0.69 11.87 11.22
CA GLN A 116 0.40 10.47 10.92
C GLN A 116 1.60 9.57 11.25
N VAL A 117 2.83 10.04 11.03
CA VAL A 117 4.04 9.34 11.50
C VAL A 117 4.01 9.24 13.01
N ARG A 118 3.77 10.36 13.72
CA ARG A 118 3.66 10.34 15.19
C ARG A 118 2.57 9.39 15.69
N ASP A 119 1.41 9.35 15.05
CA ASP A 119 0.35 8.42 15.44
C ASP A 119 0.71 6.96 15.18
N LEU A 120 1.41 6.66 14.08
CA LEU A 120 1.91 5.32 13.81
C LEU A 120 2.88 4.90 14.91
N ASP A 121 3.82 5.77 15.29
CA ASP A 121 4.85 5.49 16.29
C ASP A 121 4.26 5.35 17.71
N GLU A 122 3.36 6.26 18.10
CA GLU A 122 2.83 6.31 19.46
C GLU A 122 1.66 5.36 19.71
N LYS A 123 0.85 5.10 18.67
CA LYS A 123 -0.45 4.42 18.80
C LYS A 123 -0.60 3.20 17.91
N GLY A 124 0.30 2.99 16.95
CA GLY A 124 0.11 1.99 15.92
C GLY A 124 -1.14 2.26 15.08
N ASP A 125 -1.49 3.54 14.83
CA ASP A 125 -2.65 3.89 14.00
C ASP A 125 -2.26 4.84 12.87
N VAL A 126 -2.80 4.59 11.68
CA VAL A 126 -2.73 5.54 10.57
C VAL A 126 -4.12 6.07 10.27
N ARG A 127 -4.30 7.38 10.47
CA ARG A 127 -5.54 8.11 10.12
C ARG A 127 -5.63 8.31 8.60
N ARG A 128 -6.82 8.68 8.11
CA ARG A 128 -6.98 9.01 6.68
C ARG A 128 -6.04 10.15 6.28
N GLU A 129 -5.55 10.10 5.05
CA GLU A 129 -4.90 11.25 4.41
C GLU A 129 -5.78 12.49 4.58
N ARG A 130 -5.18 13.58 5.06
CA ARG A 130 -5.81 14.89 5.02
C ARG A 130 -5.67 15.42 3.60
N GLU A 131 -6.79 15.68 2.94
CA GLU A 131 -6.77 16.54 1.76
C GLU A 131 -6.28 17.91 2.23
N ILE A 132 -5.02 18.23 1.91
CA ILE A 132 -4.55 19.61 2.02
C ILE A 132 -5.32 20.38 0.93
N MET A 133 -6.35 21.12 1.36
CA MET A 133 -7.12 22.04 0.52
C MET A 133 -6.29 23.28 0.21
#